data_AF-A0A536GRN3-F1
#
_entry.id   AF-A0A536GRN3-F1
#
_cell.length_a   1.000
_cell.length_b   1.000
_cell.length_c   1.000
_cell.angle_alpha   90.00
_cell.angle_beta   90.00
_cell.angle_gamma   90.00
#
_symmetry.space_group_name_H-M   'P 1'
#
loop_
_entity.id
_entity.type
_entity.pdbx_description
1 polymer ?
#
loop_
_entity_poly.entity_id
_entity_poly.type
_entity_poly.pdbx_seq_one_letter_code
_entity_poly.pdbx_strand_id
1 'polypeptide(L)'
;MRPWAGPRTRSRRTWQTWLIRRSRCVPELATHAKGVALAGGGVTAHAAIVARSLGMPMVVGLGADALDVEDGEEVVLDGDAGVLIRRPDPDRVAAVRAMTEHRRTARRNAVASRLEPAETKDGHRLVVLANAASVAEVIEGAEQGAEGVGLLRTELGFLDTSAWPSLAQHLAFLKPILDRLEGRTATVRLLDFGGDKTPPFLHGVEGRGIELLLRAPEALRTQLAAIMEAGTGTKLRILIPMVTSPDQVRAVHEMLGNVLDGRPAPQVGSMIETPEAALRAGEIADASDFLSIGTNDLTQLVLGLDREKSKSAPVTDSRVLRLIEATTHAARAAGIPVDVCGEAASDAEAMPILVGLGVDELSVAAARVGEVRQAIRGLDFKVSREAAEERLLDQPADAARKGV
;
A
#
# COMPACT_ATOMS: atom_id res chain seq x y z
N MET A 1 -63.32 -20.10 -3.57
CA MET A 1 -62.55 -21.36 -3.46
C MET A 1 -61.99 -21.74 -4.83
N ARG A 2 -60.70 -21.52 -5.06
CA ARG A 2 -59.82 -22.18 -6.07
C ARG A 2 -58.36 -22.01 -5.57
N PRO A 3 -57.45 -22.94 -5.89
CA PRO A 3 -56.56 -23.53 -4.89
C PRO A 3 -55.15 -22.93 -4.82
N TRP A 4 -54.55 -23.17 -3.65
CA TRP A 4 -53.15 -22.98 -3.27
C TRP A 4 -52.20 -23.70 -4.24
N ALA A 5 -51.30 -22.95 -4.88
CA ALA A 5 -50.16 -23.50 -5.62
C ALA A 5 -48.93 -23.46 -4.70
N GLY A 6 -48.38 -24.63 -4.38
CA GLY A 6 -47.23 -24.81 -3.51
C GLY A 6 -45.94 -24.16 -4.03
N PRO A 7 -44.91 -24.03 -3.18
CA PRO A 7 -43.71 -23.27 -3.48
C PRO A 7 -42.88 -23.98 -4.56
N ARG A 8 -42.67 -23.29 -5.68
CA ARG A 8 -41.69 -23.67 -6.69
C ARG A 8 -40.29 -23.62 -6.07
N THR A 9 -39.60 -24.75 -6.13
CA THR A 9 -38.18 -24.90 -5.77
C THR A 9 -37.33 -23.92 -6.59
N ARG A 10 -36.91 -22.80 -5.97
CA ARG A 10 -35.91 -21.91 -6.56
C ARG A 10 -34.56 -22.63 -6.52
N SER A 11 -34.03 -22.96 -7.69
CA SER A 11 -32.63 -23.35 -7.87
C SER A 11 -31.74 -22.29 -7.22
N ARG A 12 -30.83 -22.69 -6.32
CA ARG A 12 -29.79 -21.82 -5.76
C ARG A 12 -28.85 -21.38 -6.88
N ARG A 13 -29.20 -20.30 -7.60
CA ARG A 13 -28.21 -19.49 -8.32
C ARG A 13 -27.39 -18.79 -7.25
N THR A 14 -26.08 -18.94 -7.32
CA THR A 14 -25.10 -18.24 -6.49
C THR A 14 -25.14 -16.76 -6.87
N TRP A 15 -26.04 -15.99 -6.27
CA TRP A 15 -26.07 -14.53 -6.45
C TRP A 15 -24.84 -13.92 -5.78
N GLN A 16 -24.04 -13.19 -6.55
CA GLN A 16 -22.93 -12.39 -6.04
C GLN A 16 -23.51 -11.05 -5.57
N THR A 17 -23.47 -10.78 -4.27
CA THR A 17 -24.03 -9.54 -3.70
C THR A 17 -23.03 -8.39 -3.87
N TRP A 18 -23.49 -7.28 -4.44
CA TRP A 18 -22.76 -6.01 -4.56
C TRP A 18 -23.37 -4.99 -3.60
N LEU A 19 -22.53 -4.16 -2.97
CA LEU A 19 -23.01 -3.13 -2.05
C LEU A 19 -22.88 -1.74 -2.67
N ILE A 20 -23.99 -1.02 -2.77
CA ILE A 20 -24.05 0.33 -3.32
C ILE A 20 -24.56 1.28 -2.25
N ARG A 21 -23.72 2.24 -1.82
CA ARG A 21 -24.05 3.14 -0.70
C ARG A 21 -23.41 4.54 -0.82
N ARG A 22 -23.84 5.43 0.07
CA ARG A 22 -23.31 6.79 0.22
C ARG A 22 -21.98 6.88 0.99
N SER A 23 -21.72 6.09 2.05
CA SER A 23 -20.46 6.12 2.85
C SER A 23 -20.32 4.99 3.93
N ARG A 24 -19.05 4.70 4.34
CA ARG A 24 -18.46 3.94 5.49
C ARG A 24 -18.05 2.43 5.41
N CYS A 25 -17.10 2.12 6.32
CA CYS A 25 -16.21 0.98 6.69
C CYS A 25 -16.21 -0.34 5.88
N VAL A 26 -15.10 -0.62 5.16
CA VAL A 26 -14.86 -1.89 4.42
C VAL A 26 -14.59 -3.12 5.31
N PRO A 27 -13.89 -3.02 6.46
CA PRO A 27 -13.68 -4.16 7.36
C PRO A 27 -14.96 -4.92 7.77
N GLU A 28 -16.08 -4.21 7.98
CA GLU A 28 -17.37 -4.84 8.30
C GLU A 28 -18.07 -5.42 7.06
N LEU A 29 -17.80 -4.85 5.87
CA LEU A 29 -18.43 -5.20 4.60
C LEU A 29 -17.79 -6.41 3.90
N ALA A 30 -16.52 -6.70 4.17
CA ALA A 30 -15.74 -7.72 3.48
C ALA A 30 -16.25 -9.15 3.65
N THR A 31 -17.07 -9.40 4.66
CA THR A 31 -17.61 -10.75 4.93
C THR A 31 -18.75 -11.16 3.98
N HIS A 32 -19.42 -10.23 3.31
CA HIS A 32 -20.65 -10.52 2.55
C HIS A 32 -20.72 -9.93 1.13
N ALA A 33 -19.82 -9.04 0.72
CA ALA A 33 -19.85 -8.39 -0.59
C ALA A 33 -18.73 -8.90 -1.52
N LYS A 34 -19.01 -9.01 -2.83
CA LYS A 34 -18.00 -9.30 -3.87
C LYS A 34 -17.32 -8.05 -4.45
N GLY A 35 -17.85 -6.87 -4.13
CA GLY A 35 -17.24 -5.57 -4.38
C GLY A 35 -18.15 -4.42 -3.94
N VAL A 36 -17.61 -3.19 -3.98
CA VAL A 36 -18.25 -2.00 -3.42
C VAL A 36 -18.30 -0.88 -4.44
N ALA A 37 -19.48 -0.28 -4.62
CA ALA A 37 -19.67 0.93 -5.41
C ALA A 37 -20.13 2.06 -4.50
N LEU A 38 -19.41 3.18 -4.48
CA LEU A 38 -19.77 4.36 -3.71
C LEU A 38 -20.10 5.55 -4.61
N ALA A 39 -21.19 6.23 -4.29
CA ALA A 39 -21.59 7.47 -4.95
C ALA A 39 -20.58 8.61 -4.76
N GLY A 40 -19.89 8.63 -3.61
CA GLY A 40 -18.85 9.61 -3.28
C GLY A 40 -17.62 8.97 -2.63
N GLY A 41 -16.62 9.79 -2.30
CA GLY A 41 -15.35 9.36 -1.73
C GLY A 41 -14.19 9.37 -2.74
N GLY A 42 -12.96 9.38 -2.23
CA GLY A 42 -11.74 9.38 -3.03
C GLY A 42 -11.02 8.02 -3.04
N VAL A 43 -10.17 7.81 -4.04
CA VAL A 43 -9.37 6.57 -4.19
C VAL A 43 -8.35 6.37 -3.05
N THR A 44 -8.04 7.43 -2.32
CA THR A 44 -7.16 7.43 -1.14
C THR A 44 -7.91 7.25 0.18
N ALA A 45 -9.25 7.19 0.16
CA ALA A 45 -10.04 6.98 1.37
C ALA A 45 -9.69 5.64 2.04
N HIS A 46 -9.78 5.59 3.38
CA HIS A 46 -9.49 4.39 4.16
C HIS A 46 -10.18 3.13 3.61
N ALA A 47 -11.47 3.24 3.27
CA ALA A 47 -12.24 2.18 2.64
C ALA A 47 -11.60 1.66 1.33
N ALA A 48 -11.20 2.57 0.44
CA ALA A 48 -10.58 2.21 -0.84
C ALA A 48 -9.22 1.53 -0.67
N ILE A 49 -8.41 1.98 0.31
CA ILE A 49 -7.13 1.35 0.65
C ILE A 49 -7.35 -0.08 1.14
N VAL A 50 -8.26 -0.29 2.09
CA VAL A 50 -8.55 -1.63 2.63
C VAL A 50 -9.12 -2.55 1.55
N ALA A 51 -10.08 -2.06 0.74
CA ALA A 51 -10.66 -2.86 -0.34
C ALA A 51 -9.59 -3.32 -1.34
N ARG A 52 -8.70 -2.41 -1.76
CA ARG A 52 -7.58 -2.70 -2.67
C ARG A 52 -6.63 -3.73 -2.08
N SER A 53 -6.27 -3.58 -0.81
CA SER A 53 -5.36 -4.51 -0.12
C SER A 53 -5.93 -5.92 0.00
N LEU A 54 -7.25 -6.04 0.19
CA LEU A 54 -7.97 -7.32 0.22
C LEU A 54 -8.32 -7.87 -1.19
N GLY A 55 -7.92 -7.18 -2.26
CA GLY A 55 -8.23 -7.57 -3.64
C GLY A 55 -9.72 -7.50 -3.98
N MET A 56 -10.47 -6.65 -3.26
CA MET A 56 -11.89 -6.41 -3.50
C MET A 56 -12.07 -5.29 -4.54
N PRO A 57 -12.79 -5.54 -5.64
CA PRO A 57 -13.16 -4.50 -6.59
C PRO A 57 -13.95 -3.39 -5.89
N MET A 58 -13.50 -2.15 -6.06
CA MET A 58 -14.16 -0.99 -5.51
C MET A 58 -14.09 0.18 -6.49
N VAL A 59 -15.23 0.84 -6.72
CA VAL A 59 -15.32 2.08 -7.48
C VAL A 59 -15.96 3.15 -6.60
N VAL A 60 -15.35 4.32 -6.56
CA VAL A 60 -15.79 5.48 -5.77
C VAL A 60 -16.05 6.66 -6.68
N GLY A 61 -16.84 7.63 -6.20
CA GLY A 61 -17.14 8.84 -6.97
C GLY A 61 -18.04 8.60 -8.19
N LEU A 62 -18.89 7.58 -8.14
CA LEU A 62 -19.83 7.26 -9.24
C LEU A 62 -20.96 8.29 -9.41
N GLY A 63 -21.09 9.25 -8.49
CA GLY A 63 -22.16 10.24 -8.50
C GLY A 63 -23.48 9.70 -7.94
N ALA A 64 -24.50 10.56 -7.89
CA ALA A 64 -25.79 10.24 -7.31
C ALA A 64 -26.52 9.11 -8.05
N ASP A 65 -26.35 9.01 -9.37
CA ASP A 65 -26.99 8.03 -10.25
C ASP A 65 -26.69 6.57 -9.85
N ALA A 66 -25.55 6.33 -9.19
CA ALA A 66 -25.24 5.01 -8.65
C ALA A 66 -26.27 4.55 -7.61
N LEU A 67 -26.91 5.47 -6.89
CA LEU A 67 -27.91 5.18 -5.87
C LEU A 67 -29.26 4.75 -6.46
N ASP A 68 -29.46 4.92 -7.76
CA ASP A 68 -30.68 4.53 -8.45
C ASP A 68 -30.70 3.05 -8.85
N VAL A 69 -29.66 2.28 -8.49
CA VAL A 69 -29.60 0.83 -8.71
C VAL A 69 -30.55 0.12 -7.75
N GLU A 70 -31.43 -0.72 -8.31
CA GLU A 70 -32.46 -1.44 -7.55
C GLU A 70 -31.91 -2.74 -6.94
N ASP A 71 -32.50 -3.18 -5.83
CA ASP A 71 -32.17 -4.48 -5.23
C ASP A 71 -32.47 -5.62 -6.22
N GLY A 72 -31.48 -6.49 -6.43
CA GLY A 72 -31.55 -7.59 -7.41
C GLY A 72 -31.25 -7.20 -8.86
N GLU A 73 -30.91 -5.95 -9.16
CA GLU A 73 -30.45 -5.53 -10.50
C GLU A 73 -29.07 -6.15 -10.83
N GLU A 74 -28.93 -6.72 -12.03
CA GLU A 74 -27.63 -7.24 -12.50
C GLU A 74 -26.73 -6.07 -12.91
N VAL A 75 -25.55 -6.02 -12.30
CA VAL A 75 -24.54 -4.98 -12.54
C VAL A 75 -23.17 -5.59 -12.76
N VAL A 76 -22.34 -4.87 -13.52
CA VAL A 76 -20.89 -5.11 -13.62
C VAL A 76 -20.18 -3.95 -12.96
N LEU A 77 -19.35 -4.26 -11.96
CA LEU A 77 -18.43 -3.32 -11.37
C LEU A 77 -17.04 -3.55 -11.96
N ASP A 78 -16.57 -2.62 -12.79
CA ASP A 78 -15.23 -2.66 -13.36
C ASP A 78 -14.32 -1.69 -12.60
N GLY A 79 -13.51 -2.26 -11.71
CA GLY A 79 -12.56 -1.49 -10.90
C GLY A 79 -11.39 -0.89 -11.70
N ASP A 80 -11.05 -1.47 -12.85
CA ASP A 80 -9.94 -1.00 -13.68
C ASP A 80 -10.38 0.18 -14.55
N ALA A 81 -11.58 0.09 -15.13
CA ALA A 81 -12.18 1.18 -15.89
C ALA A 81 -12.84 2.24 -14.99
N GLY A 82 -13.06 1.94 -13.70
CA GLY A 82 -13.71 2.83 -12.74
C GLY A 82 -15.19 3.07 -13.05
N VAL A 83 -15.91 2.06 -13.56
CA VAL A 83 -17.31 2.20 -13.98
C VAL A 83 -18.22 1.18 -13.33
N LEU A 84 -19.48 1.57 -13.14
CA LEU A 84 -20.59 0.70 -12.77
C LEU A 84 -21.54 0.61 -13.95
N ILE A 85 -21.68 -0.58 -14.54
CA ILE A 85 -22.54 -0.83 -15.69
C ILE A 85 -23.81 -1.51 -15.21
N ARG A 86 -24.94 -0.83 -15.35
CA ARG A 86 -26.28 -1.36 -15.07
C ARG A 86 -26.81 -2.14 -16.26
N ARG A 87 -27.48 -3.26 -16.01
CA ARG A 87 -28.14 -4.08 -17.05
C ARG A 87 -27.21 -4.36 -18.24
N PRO A 88 -26.00 -4.90 -17.99
CA PRO A 88 -25.02 -5.16 -19.05
C PRO A 88 -25.59 -6.13 -20.08
N ASP A 89 -25.17 -5.98 -21.34
CA ASP A 89 -25.52 -6.94 -22.38
C ASP A 89 -24.88 -8.32 -22.11
N PRO A 90 -25.45 -9.42 -22.65
CA PRO A 90 -24.95 -10.77 -22.39
C PRO A 90 -23.49 -11.00 -22.80
N ASP A 91 -23.02 -10.35 -23.87
CA ASP A 91 -21.65 -10.51 -24.37
C ASP A 91 -20.65 -9.87 -23.41
N ARG A 92 -21.00 -8.69 -22.86
CA ARG A 92 -20.22 -8.02 -21.81
C ARG A 92 -20.14 -8.88 -20.55
N VAL A 93 -21.25 -9.48 -20.12
CA VAL A 93 -21.28 -10.38 -18.96
C VAL A 93 -20.35 -11.58 -19.20
N ALA A 94 -20.37 -12.17 -20.40
CA ALA A 94 -19.50 -13.27 -20.75
C ALA A 94 -18.01 -12.86 -20.72
N ALA A 95 -17.67 -11.69 -21.29
CA ALA A 95 -16.30 -11.17 -21.29
C ALA A 95 -15.77 -10.91 -19.86
N VAL A 96 -16.57 -10.28 -19.00
CA VAL A 96 -16.19 -10.02 -17.59
C VAL A 96 -16.03 -11.32 -16.81
N ARG A 97 -16.90 -12.31 -17.05
CA ARG A 97 -16.77 -13.65 -16.43
C ARG A 97 -15.48 -14.35 -16.86
N ALA A 98 -15.14 -14.30 -18.14
CA ALA A 98 -13.89 -14.88 -18.65
C ALA A 98 -12.65 -14.20 -18.03
N MET A 99 -12.64 -12.86 -17.96
CA MET A 99 -11.58 -12.09 -17.31
C MET A 99 -11.45 -12.43 -15.82
N THR A 100 -12.58 -12.54 -15.12
CA THR A 100 -12.62 -12.89 -13.69
C THR A 100 -12.07 -14.30 -13.45
N GLU A 101 -12.42 -15.27 -14.30
CA GLU A 101 -11.92 -16.64 -14.17
C GLU A 101 -10.42 -16.74 -14.51
N HIS A 102 -9.95 -15.97 -15.48
CA HIS A 102 -8.51 -15.86 -15.76
C HIS A 102 -7.73 -15.34 -14.55
N ARG A 103 -8.19 -14.23 -13.93
CA ARG A 103 -7.59 -13.69 -12.69
C ARG A 103 -7.63 -14.68 -11.54
N ARG A 104 -8.75 -15.40 -11.36
CA ARG A 104 -8.86 -16.45 -10.35
C ARG A 104 -7.87 -17.58 -10.56
N THR A 105 -7.67 -17.98 -11.81
CA THR A 105 -6.72 -19.05 -12.17
C THR A 105 -5.29 -18.59 -11.91
N ALA A 106 -4.93 -17.39 -12.33
CA ALA A 106 -3.62 -16.78 -12.05
C ALA A 106 -3.35 -16.73 -10.53
N ARG A 107 -4.32 -16.23 -9.73
CA ARG A 107 -4.21 -16.19 -8.27
C ARG A 107 -4.05 -17.59 -7.65
N ARG A 108 -4.78 -18.60 -8.12
CA ARG A 108 -4.61 -19.99 -7.65
C ARG A 108 -3.20 -20.51 -7.91
N ASN A 109 -2.64 -20.24 -9.09
CA ASN A 109 -1.28 -20.65 -9.45
C ASN A 109 -0.22 -19.93 -8.60
N ALA A 110 -0.40 -18.64 -8.38
CA ALA A 110 0.44 -17.84 -7.49
C ALA A 110 0.43 -18.40 -6.06
N VAL A 111 -0.76 -18.70 -5.52
CA VAL A 111 -0.91 -19.30 -4.18
C VAL A 111 -0.29 -20.69 -4.12
N ALA A 112 -0.37 -21.50 -5.17
CA ALA A 112 0.22 -22.84 -5.19
C ALA A 112 1.75 -22.82 -5.05
N SER A 113 2.41 -21.80 -5.63
CA SER A 113 3.86 -21.58 -5.56
C SER A 113 4.28 -20.54 -4.51
N ARG A 114 3.39 -20.18 -3.59
CA ARG A 114 3.62 -19.04 -2.67
C ARG A 114 4.83 -19.19 -1.74
N LEU A 115 5.15 -20.42 -1.37
CA LEU A 115 6.27 -20.73 -0.47
C LEU A 115 7.62 -20.84 -1.20
N GLU A 116 7.60 -20.85 -2.55
CA GLU A 116 8.84 -20.80 -3.32
C GLU A 116 9.48 -19.41 -3.18
N PRO A 117 10.82 -19.34 -3.08
CA PRO A 117 11.58 -18.10 -3.18
C PRO A 117 11.09 -17.14 -4.28
N ALA A 118 11.11 -15.84 -3.99
CA ALA A 118 10.98 -14.81 -5.01
C ALA A 118 12.37 -14.53 -5.60
N GLU A 119 12.83 -15.39 -6.48
CA GLU A 119 14.16 -15.36 -7.07
C GLU A 119 14.04 -15.29 -8.60
N THR A 120 14.80 -14.38 -9.23
CA THR A 120 14.86 -14.27 -10.69
C THR A 120 15.48 -15.52 -11.32
N LYS A 121 15.32 -15.70 -12.63
CA LYS A 121 15.86 -16.84 -13.38
C LYS A 121 17.38 -16.98 -13.28
N ASP A 122 18.07 -15.88 -13.07
CA ASP A 122 19.53 -15.78 -12.90
C ASP A 122 19.97 -15.70 -11.42
N GLY A 123 19.06 -15.99 -10.48
CA GLY A 123 19.39 -16.25 -9.08
C GLY A 123 19.36 -15.03 -8.15
N HIS A 124 18.83 -13.89 -8.59
CA HIS A 124 18.71 -12.71 -7.75
C HIS A 124 17.47 -12.81 -6.85
N ARG A 125 17.70 -12.92 -5.53
CA ARG A 125 16.63 -13.06 -4.53
C ARG A 125 16.11 -11.70 -4.09
N LEU A 126 14.79 -11.54 -4.09
CA LEU A 126 14.09 -10.43 -3.44
C LEU A 126 13.25 -10.93 -2.25
N VAL A 127 13.05 -10.05 -1.28
CA VAL A 127 12.06 -10.26 -0.21
C VAL A 127 10.75 -9.61 -0.63
N VAL A 128 9.63 -10.35 -0.54
CA VAL A 128 8.30 -9.80 -0.82
C VAL A 128 7.47 -9.74 0.46
N LEU A 129 7.11 -8.53 0.85
CA LEU A 129 6.37 -8.20 2.06
C LEU A 129 4.98 -7.67 1.73
N ALA A 130 4.06 -7.70 2.69
CA ALA A 130 2.75 -7.11 2.56
C ALA A 130 2.69 -5.68 3.15
N ASN A 131 1.95 -4.80 2.48
CA ASN A 131 1.40 -3.58 3.05
C ASN A 131 0.13 -3.95 3.83
N ALA A 132 -0.03 -3.42 5.04
CA ALA A 132 -1.18 -3.70 5.88
C ALA A 132 -1.62 -2.47 6.69
N ALA A 133 -2.88 -2.44 7.10
CA ALA A 133 -3.43 -1.53 8.09
C ALA A 133 -4.36 -2.25 9.10
N SER A 134 -4.54 -3.56 8.94
CA SER A 134 -5.50 -4.36 9.70
C SER A 134 -5.07 -5.83 9.79
N VAL A 135 -5.69 -6.57 10.72
CA VAL A 135 -5.49 -8.01 10.87
C VAL A 135 -5.87 -8.78 9.60
N ALA A 136 -6.92 -8.35 8.90
CA ALA A 136 -7.39 -9.00 7.68
C ALA A 136 -6.33 -8.98 6.57
N GLU A 137 -5.62 -7.85 6.41
CA GLU A 137 -4.56 -7.71 5.41
C GLU A 137 -3.31 -8.50 5.77
N VAL A 138 -2.98 -8.63 7.06
CA VAL A 138 -1.88 -9.51 7.50
C VAL A 138 -2.19 -10.97 7.20
N ILE A 139 -3.42 -11.42 7.45
CA ILE A 139 -3.87 -12.78 7.11
C ILE A 139 -3.81 -13.00 5.60
N GLU A 140 -4.39 -12.09 4.81
CA GLU A 140 -4.37 -12.17 3.34
C GLU A 140 -2.92 -12.22 2.81
N GLY A 141 -2.04 -11.35 3.31
CA GLY A 141 -0.63 -11.33 2.89
C GLY A 141 0.06 -12.67 3.19
N ALA A 142 -0.17 -13.24 4.37
CA ALA A 142 0.37 -14.56 4.72
C ALA A 142 -0.19 -15.68 3.84
N GLU A 143 -1.48 -15.64 3.49
CA GLU A 143 -2.11 -16.59 2.56
C GLU A 143 -1.55 -16.48 1.13
N GLN A 144 -1.12 -15.28 0.72
CA GLN A 144 -0.44 -15.03 -0.55
C GLN A 144 1.08 -15.31 -0.52
N GLY A 145 1.65 -15.65 0.64
CA GLY A 145 3.07 -15.98 0.79
C GLY A 145 3.99 -14.81 1.15
N ALA A 146 3.48 -13.77 1.80
CA ALA A 146 4.31 -12.67 2.29
C ALA A 146 5.30 -13.16 3.34
N GLU A 147 6.53 -12.65 3.27
CA GLU A 147 7.61 -12.97 4.21
C GLU A 147 7.53 -12.14 5.50
N GLY A 148 6.57 -11.22 5.56
CA GLY A 148 6.28 -10.33 6.68
C GLY A 148 5.46 -9.13 6.22
N VAL A 149 5.43 -8.09 7.04
CA VAL A 149 4.83 -6.79 6.72
C VAL A 149 5.95 -5.76 6.56
N GLY A 150 6.01 -5.14 5.38
CA GLY A 150 7.02 -4.11 5.05
C GLY A 150 6.49 -2.70 5.24
N LEU A 151 5.18 -2.53 5.36
CA LEU A 151 4.54 -1.28 5.72
C LEU A 151 3.23 -1.53 6.48
N LEU A 152 3.25 -1.31 7.79
CA LEU A 152 2.03 -1.17 8.60
C LEU A 152 1.66 0.30 8.71
N ARG A 153 0.55 0.69 8.06
CA ARG A 153 0.00 2.06 8.08
C ARG A 153 -0.77 2.29 9.37
N THR A 154 -0.24 3.11 10.27
CA THR A 154 -0.83 3.34 11.58
C THR A 154 -1.84 4.49 11.58
N GLU A 155 -1.69 5.48 10.69
CA GLU A 155 -2.53 6.68 10.67
C GLU A 155 -4.00 6.39 10.38
N LEU A 156 -4.26 5.32 9.63
CA LEU A 156 -5.59 4.92 9.18
C LEU A 156 -6.54 4.57 10.33
N GLY A 157 -6.01 4.06 11.45
CA GLY A 157 -6.80 3.76 12.64
C GLY A 157 -7.21 4.99 13.46
N PHE A 158 -6.68 6.18 13.13
CA PHE A 158 -6.79 7.38 13.95
C PHE A 158 -7.29 8.63 13.19
N LEU A 159 -7.84 8.46 11.99
CA LEU A 159 -8.31 9.59 11.16
C LEU A 159 -9.48 10.39 11.77
N ASP A 160 -10.26 9.78 12.66
CA ASP A 160 -11.42 10.41 13.30
C ASP A 160 -11.14 10.88 14.75
N THR A 161 -9.89 10.86 15.23
CA THR A 161 -9.58 11.23 16.61
C THR A 161 -9.59 12.74 16.83
N SER A 162 -9.92 13.17 18.06
CA SER A 162 -9.92 14.57 18.48
C SER A 162 -8.65 14.98 19.25
N ALA A 163 -7.69 14.07 19.39
CA ALA A 163 -6.39 14.30 20.02
C ALA A 163 -5.38 13.24 19.55
N TRP A 164 -4.11 13.44 19.91
CA TRP A 164 -3.06 12.44 19.78
C TRP A 164 -3.47 11.13 20.48
N PRO A 165 -3.27 9.95 19.86
CA PRO A 165 -3.68 8.69 20.48
C PRO A 165 -2.86 8.38 21.73
N SER A 166 -3.54 7.89 22.76
CA SER A 166 -2.92 7.39 23.99
C SER A 166 -2.21 6.06 23.78
N LEU A 167 -1.35 5.67 24.73
CA LEU A 167 -0.69 4.35 24.75
C LEU A 167 -1.72 3.22 24.60
N ALA A 168 -2.81 3.27 25.37
CA ALA A 168 -3.87 2.25 25.32
C ALA A 168 -4.52 2.15 23.94
N GLN A 169 -4.75 3.27 23.26
CA GLN A 169 -5.32 3.29 21.91
C GLN A 169 -4.34 2.72 20.87
N HIS A 170 -3.05 3.07 20.95
CA HIS A 170 -2.03 2.47 20.10
C HIS A 170 -1.92 0.96 20.32
N LEU A 171 -1.89 0.50 21.57
CA LEU A 171 -1.82 -0.94 21.89
C LEU A 171 -3.06 -1.71 21.40
N ALA A 172 -4.25 -1.13 21.57
CA ALA A 172 -5.49 -1.72 21.09
C ALA A 172 -5.51 -1.88 19.56
N PHE A 173 -4.86 -0.98 18.83
CA PHE A 173 -4.69 -1.06 17.38
C PHE A 173 -3.57 -2.03 16.98
N LEU A 174 -2.38 -1.93 17.60
CA LEU A 174 -1.16 -2.62 17.16
C LEU A 174 -1.12 -4.09 17.58
N LYS A 175 -1.45 -4.43 18.84
CA LYS A 175 -1.28 -5.80 19.36
C LYS A 175 -1.99 -6.86 18.51
N PRO A 176 -3.28 -6.71 18.15
CA PRO A 176 -3.97 -7.73 17.34
C PRO A 176 -3.32 -7.99 15.97
N ILE A 177 -2.61 -6.99 15.42
CA ILE A 177 -1.92 -7.06 14.13
C ILE A 177 -0.55 -7.70 14.31
N LEU A 178 0.25 -7.22 15.27
CA LEU A 178 1.63 -7.64 15.47
C LEU A 178 1.75 -9.05 16.07
N ASP A 179 0.76 -9.49 16.86
CA ASP A 179 0.67 -10.88 17.36
C ASP A 179 0.61 -11.92 16.22
N ARG A 180 0.23 -11.51 15.00
CA ARG A 180 0.20 -12.38 13.80
C ARG A 180 1.53 -12.47 13.06
N LEU A 181 2.55 -11.74 13.52
CA LEU A 181 3.85 -11.60 12.86
C LEU A 181 5.00 -12.14 13.72
N GLU A 182 4.72 -13.04 14.67
CA GLU A 182 5.74 -13.68 15.49
C GLU A 182 6.86 -14.30 14.63
N GLY A 183 8.11 -13.92 14.93
CA GLY A 183 9.31 -14.33 14.18
C GLY A 183 9.45 -13.74 12.77
N ARG A 184 8.51 -12.91 12.30
CA ARG A 184 8.50 -12.31 10.95
C ARG A 184 8.78 -10.81 11.00
N THR A 185 9.14 -10.25 9.85
CA THR A 185 9.32 -8.80 9.69
C THR A 185 8.03 -8.06 9.96
N ALA A 186 8.10 -7.03 10.80
CA ALA A 186 7.00 -6.15 11.11
C ALA A 186 7.48 -4.69 11.07
N THR A 187 7.42 -4.08 9.89
CA THR A 187 7.75 -2.66 9.71
C THR A 187 6.56 -1.78 10.06
N VAL A 188 6.63 -1.10 11.22
CA VAL A 188 5.59 -0.20 11.70
C VAL A 188 5.94 1.22 11.34
N ARG A 189 5.11 1.86 10.51
CA ARG A 189 5.31 3.27 10.17
C ARG A 189 4.77 4.17 11.27
N LEU A 190 5.53 5.19 11.64
CA LEU A 190 5.06 6.25 12.55
C LEU A 190 3.84 6.97 11.93
N LEU A 191 3.09 7.72 12.74
CA LEU A 191 1.88 8.40 12.27
C LEU A 191 2.21 9.34 11.10
N ASP A 192 1.65 9.04 9.93
CA ASP A 192 1.76 9.81 8.71
C ASP A 192 0.50 10.67 8.50
N PHE A 193 0.31 11.66 9.37
CA PHE A 193 -0.78 12.62 9.23
C PHE A 193 -0.41 13.77 8.30
N GLY A 194 -1.39 14.26 7.56
CA GLY A 194 -1.24 15.38 6.63
C GLY A 194 -2.02 15.18 5.33
N GLY A 195 -2.27 16.27 4.60
CA GLY A 195 -3.06 16.24 3.38
C GLY A 195 -4.47 15.68 3.61
N ASP A 196 -4.84 14.68 2.84
CA ASP A 196 -6.13 13.95 2.92
C ASP A 196 -6.26 13.02 4.14
N LYS A 197 -5.18 12.83 4.91
CA LYS A 197 -5.15 11.99 6.12
C LYS A 197 -5.04 12.82 7.40
N THR A 198 -5.69 13.99 7.44
CA THR A 198 -5.57 14.91 8.57
C THR A 198 -6.74 14.75 9.55
N PRO A 199 -6.51 14.29 10.80
CA PRO A 199 -7.58 14.16 11.79
C PRO A 199 -8.08 15.54 12.26
N PRO A 200 -9.33 15.64 12.77
CA PRO A 200 -9.96 16.91 13.13
C PRO A 200 -9.12 17.87 13.99
N PHE A 201 -8.35 17.34 14.95
CA PHE A 201 -7.55 18.17 15.86
C PHE A 201 -6.28 18.77 15.23
N LEU A 202 -5.89 18.30 14.03
CA LEU A 202 -4.77 18.83 13.25
C LEU A 202 -5.24 19.72 12.10
N HIS A 203 -6.54 20.00 11.97
CA HIS A 203 -7.04 20.92 10.95
C HIS A 203 -6.46 22.31 11.16
N GLY A 204 -5.83 22.86 10.11
CA GLY A 204 -5.15 24.16 10.16
C GLY A 204 -3.73 24.12 10.75
N VAL A 205 -3.23 22.96 11.16
CA VAL A 205 -1.83 22.78 11.59
C VAL A 205 -0.97 22.49 10.37
N GLU A 206 0.10 23.28 10.18
CA GLU A 206 1.07 23.05 9.11
C GLU A 206 2.04 21.92 9.45
N GLY A 207 2.45 21.15 8.44
CA GLY A 207 3.41 20.04 8.55
C GLY A 207 2.80 18.69 8.18
N ARG A 208 3.64 17.67 7.98
CA ARG A 208 3.22 16.28 7.71
C ARG A 208 4.13 15.27 8.38
N GLY A 209 3.60 14.07 8.62
CA GLY A 209 4.37 12.91 9.09
C GLY A 209 5.25 13.22 10.30
N ILE A 210 6.56 12.96 10.16
CA ILE A 210 7.52 13.13 11.25
C ILE A 210 7.60 14.56 11.79
N GLU A 211 7.40 15.58 10.96
CA GLU A 211 7.46 16.97 11.40
C GLU A 211 6.42 17.28 12.49
N LEU A 212 5.20 16.76 12.33
CA LEU A 212 4.13 16.92 13.31
C LEU A 212 4.45 16.20 14.63
N LEU A 213 5.03 14.99 14.53
CA LEU A 213 5.41 14.19 15.70
C LEU A 213 6.58 14.81 16.48
N LEU A 214 7.57 15.39 15.81
CA LEU A 214 8.69 16.07 16.46
C LEU A 214 8.26 17.34 17.20
N ARG A 215 7.19 18.01 16.74
CA ARG A 215 6.55 19.13 17.46
C ARG A 215 5.69 18.66 18.65
N ALA A 216 5.39 17.37 18.73
CA ALA A 216 4.60 16.74 19.80
C ALA A 216 5.39 15.58 20.46
N PRO A 217 6.49 15.86 21.18
CA PRO A 217 7.42 14.83 21.65
C PRO A 217 6.78 13.77 22.57
N GLU A 218 5.77 14.14 23.36
CA GLU A 218 5.00 13.20 24.18
C GLU A 218 4.20 12.19 23.33
N ALA A 219 3.65 12.64 22.21
CA ALA A 219 2.93 11.78 21.26
C ALA A 219 3.90 10.82 20.56
N LEU A 220 5.06 11.32 20.11
CA LEU A 220 6.11 10.48 19.55
C LEU A 220 6.60 9.42 20.56
N ARG A 221 6.90 9.82 21.80
CA ARG A 221 7.31 8.89 22.86
C ARG A 221 6.26 7.82 23.10
N THR A 222 5.00 8.22 23.19
CA THR A 222 3.85 7.33 23.43
C THR A 222 3.68 6.33 22.29
N GLN A 223 3.81 6.78 21.03
CA GLN A 223 3.74 5.90 19.88
C GLN A 223 4.91 4.90 19.87
N LEU A 224 6.14 5.35 20.08
CA LEU A 224 7.33 4.48 20.11
C LEU A 224 7.22 3.43 21.24
N ALA A 225 6.79 3.83 22.44
CA ALA A 225 6.57 2.90 23.54
C ALA A 225 5.53 1.83 23.19
N ALA A 226 4.42 2.22 22.54
CA ALA A 226 3.39 1.30 22.11
C ALA A 226 3.88 0.31 21.04
N ILE A 227 4.68 0.79 20.07
CA ILE A 227 5.28 -0.04 19.02
C ILE A 227 6.24 -1.05 19.64
N MET A 228 7.10 -0.61 20.57
CA MET A 228 8.04 -1.50 21.26
C MET A 228 7.34 -2.56 22.10
N GLU A 229 6.25 -2.22 22.78
CA GLU A 229 5.48 -3.18 23.57
C GLU A 229 4.75 -4.18 22.66
N ALA A 230 4.00 -3.70 21.67
CA ALA A 230 3.20 -4.54 20.79
C ALA A 230 4.03 -5.37 19.80
N GLY A 231 5.25 -4.92 19.45
CA GLY A 231 6.15 -5.60 18.52
C GLY A 231 7.01 -6.70 19.14
N THR A 232 6.85 -6.99 20.44
CA THR A 232 7.60 -8.04 21.13
C THR A 232 7.44 -9.39 20.40
N GLY A 233 8.54 -10.09 20.15
CA GLY A 233 8.54 -11.39 19.45
C GLY A 233 8.52 -11.30 17.92
N THR A 234 8.42 -10.11 17.34
CA THR A 234 8.55 -9.89 15.89
C THR A 234 9.99 -9.47 15.52
N LYS A 235 10.33 -9.53 14.23
CA LYS A 235 11.50 -8.80 13.70
C LYS A 235 11.07 -7.35 13.44
N LEU A 236 10.97 -6.59 14.52
CA LEU A 236 10.41 -5.25 14.52
C LEU A 236 11.31 -4.26 13.76
N ARG A 237 10.70 -3.49 12.87
CA ARG A 237 11.30 -2.32 12.21
C ARG A 237 10.39 -1.11 12.42
N ILE A 238 10.96 0.07 12.61
CA ILE A 238 10.24 1.34 12.69
C ILE A 238 10.54 2.12 11.43
N LEU A 239 9.52 2.65 10.76
CA LEU A 239 9.67 3.44 9.54
C LEU A 239 9.19 4.86 9.77
N ILE A 240 10.05 5.84 9.47
CA ILE A 240 9.76 7.26 9.64
C ILE A 240 9.20 7.81 8.32
N PRO A 241 7.94 8.32 8.29
CA PRO A 241 7.37 8.97 7.11
C PRO A 241 7.87 10.41 6.97
N MET A 242 7.86 10.92 5.74
CA MET A 242 8.11 12.31 5.37
C MET A 242 9.46 12.85 5.86
N VAL A 243 10.49 12.00 5.89
CA VAL A 243 11.85 12.41 6.25
C VAL A 243 12.40 13.36 5.17
N THR A 244 13.06 14.43 5.60
CA THR A 244 13.77 15.38 4.74
C THR A 244 15.20 15.66 5.21
N SER A 245 15.56 15.21 6.42
CA SER A 245 16.90 15.42 6.99
C SER A 245 17.34 14.29 7.92
N PRO A 246 18.66 14.04 8.05
CA PRO A 246 19.19 13.07 9.00
C PRO A 246 18.98 13.47 10.47
N ASP A 247 18.79 14.76 10.77
CA ASP A 247 18.48 15.24 12.13
C ASP A 247 17.14 14.73 12.63
N GLN A 248 16.14 14.62 11.75
CA GLN A 248 14.84 14.03 12.10
C GLN A 248 15.00 12.55 12.49
N VAL A 249 15.86 11.81 11.76
CA VAL A 249 16.15 10.40 12.04
C VAL A 249 16.86 10.25 13.39
N ARG A 250 17.88 11.06 13.64
CA ARG A 250 18.59 11.11 14.93
C ARG A 250 17.66 11.43 16.10
N ALA A 251 16.74 12.38 15.93
CA ALA A 251 15.76 12.72 16.97
C ALA A 251 14.82 11.54 17.29
N VAL A 252 14.45 10.72 16.29
CA VAL A 252 13.68 9.49 16.53
C VAL A 252 14.51 8.45 17.27
N HIS A 253 15.78 8.25 16.91
CA HIS A 253 16.67 7.35 17.66
C HIS A 253 16.86 7.78 19.12
N GLU A 254 17.04 9.08 19.37
CA GLU A 254 17.14 9.63 20.74
C GLU A 254 15.86 9.35 21.54
N MET A 255 14.70 9.64 20.96
CA MET A 255 13.41 9.37 21.60
C MET A 255 13.18 7.87 21.83
N LEU A 256 13.59 7.03 20.88
CA LEU A 256 13.50 5.57 20.98
C LEU A 256 14.35 5.05 22.13
N GLY A 257 15.57 5.58 22.31
CA GLY A 257 16.45 5.26 23.43
C GLY A 257 15.79 5.45 24.79
N ASN A 258 14.92 6.45 24.93
CA ASN A 258 14.18 6.74 26.16
C ASN A 258 13.05 5.75 26.46
N VAL A 259 12.65 4.89 25.51
CA VAL A 259 11.54 3.93 25.66
C VAL A 259 11.96 2.47 25.52
N LEU A 260 13.25 2.18 25.28
CA LEU A 260 13.74 0.82 25.14
C LEU A 260 13.48 -0.02 26.39
N ASP A 261 13.59 0.56 27.59
CA ASP A 261 13.35 -0.13 28.88
C ASP A 261 14.10 -1.48 28.98
N GLY A 262 15.39 -1.47 28.60
CA GLY A 262 16.24 -2.66 28.58
C GLY A 262 16.03 -3.63 27.41
N ARG A 263 15.09 -3.35 26.50
CA ARG A 263 14.88 -4.13 25.27
C ARG A 263 15.93 -3.79 24.20
N PRO A 264 16.26 -4.74 23.30
CA PRO A 264 17.08 -4.44 22.13
C PRO A 264 16.43 -3.37 21.25
N ALA A 265 17.24 -2.49 20.68
CA ALA A 265 16.75 -1.51 19.73
C ALA A 265 16.28 -2.20 18.43
N PRO A 266 15.08 -1.89 17.92
CA PRO A 266 14.66 -2.33 16.59
C PRO A 266 15.41 -1.55 15.51
N GLN A 267 15.35 -2.04 14.27
CA GLN A 267 15.83 -1.27 13.12
C GLN A 267 14.95 -0.03 12.92
N VAL A 268 15.56 1.11 12.61
CA VAL A 268 14.87 2.36 12.27
C VAL A 268 15.23 2.75 10.84
N GLY A 269 14.22 2.86 9.99
CA GLY A 269 14.39 3.24 8.59
C GLY A 269 13.69 4.54 8.25
N SER A 270 14.09 5.09 7.11
CA SER A 270 13.56 6.36 6.61
C SER A 270 12.82 6.15 5.31
N MET A 271 11.59 6.68 5.23
CA MET A 271 10.84 6.70 3.99
C MET A 271 11.34 7.83 3.11
N ILE A 272 11.87 7.49 1.94
CA ILE A 272 12.31 8.42 0.89
C ILE A 272 11.14 8.62 -0.07
N GLU A 273 10.34 9.64 0.21
CA GLU A 273 9.08 9.91 -0.50
C GLU A 273 8.95 11.37 -0.96
N THR A 274 10.02 12.16 -0.82
CA THR A 274 10.11 13.53 -1.30
C THR A 274 11.36 13.72 -2.17
N PRO A 275 11.36 14.67 -3.12
CA PRO A 275 12.56 15.00 -3.90
C PRO A 275 13.73 15.43 -3.00
N GLU A 276 13.45 16.21 -1.95
CA GLU A 276 14.45 16.67 -0.99
C GLU A 276 15.13 15.50 -0.28
N ALA A 277 14.34 14.52 0.18
CA ALA A 277 14.86 13.31 0.80
C ALA A 277 15.76 12.51 -0.15
N ALA A 278 15.34 12.35 -1.40
CA ALA A 278 16.10 11.61 -2.40
C ALA A 278 17.44 12.30 -2.74
N LEU A 279 17.47 13.64 -2.79
CA LEU A 279 18.70 14.41 -2.99
C LEU A 279 19.66 14.31 -1.80
N ARG A 280 19.15 14.05 -0.60
CA ARG A 280 19.91 13.88 0.64
C ARG A 280 20.01 12.42 1.09
N ALA A 281 19.71 11.47 0.19
CA ALA A 281 19.58 10.07 0.55
C ALA A 281 20.85 9.50 1.19
N GLY A 282 22.04 9.95 0.78
CA GLY A 282 23.32 9.55 1.40
C GLY A 282 23.39 9.92 2.88
N GLU A 283 23.13 11.18 3.22
CA GLU A 283 23.14 11.64 4.62
C GLU A 283 22.07 10.94 5.47
N ILE A 284 20.89 10.69 4.88
CA ILE A 284 19.78 10.01 5.56
C ILE A 284 20.10 8.53 5.76
N ALA A 285 20.76 7.88 4.79
CA ALA A 285 21.21 6.50 4.87
C ALA A 285 22.20 6.31 6.02
N ASP A 286 23.16 7.23 6.21
CA ASP A 286 24.13 7.16 7.32
C ASP A 286 23.47 7.18 8.71
N ALA A 287 22.24 7.69 8.81
CA ALA A 287 21.48 7.76 10.04
C ALA A 287 20.37 6.69 10.14
N SER A 288 20.23 5.80 9.15
CA SER A 288 19.13 4.82 9.06
C SER A 288 19.65 3.39 8.94
N ASP A 289 18.88 2.42 9.44
CA ASP A 289 19.18 0.98 9.28
C ASP A 289 18.66 0.40 7.96
N PHE A 290 17.75 1.10 7.27
CA PHE A 290 17.21 0.79 5.94
C PHE A 290 16.51 2.00 5.33
N LEU A 291 16.31 2.01 4.02
CA LEU A 291 15.49 3.00 3.32
C LEU A 291 14.25 2.36 2.71
N SER A 292 13.13 3.10 2.67
CA SER A 292 11.90 2.67 2.01
C SER A 292 11.45 3.73 1.02
N ILE A 293 11.27 3.38 -0.26
CA ILE A 293 10.90 4.35 -1.30
C ILE A 293 9.37 4.43 -1.39
N GLY A 294 8.82 5.58 -0.99
CA GLY A 294 7.40 5.91 -1.14
C GLY A 294 7.10 6.44 -2.53
N THR A 295 6.98 5.54 -3.52
CA THR A 295 6.85 5.94 -4.94
C THR A 295 5.61 6.78 -5.25
N ASN A 296 4.53 6.63 -4.49
CA ASN A 296 3.29 7.39 -4.70
C ASN A 296 3.52 8.89 -4.47
N ASP A 297 4.01 9.26 -3.28
CA ASP A 297 4.27 10.66 -2.91
C ASP A 297 5.45 11.23 -3.70
N LEU A 298 6.52 10.44 -3.92
CA LEU A 298 7.66 10.86 -4.72
C LEU A 298 7.23 11.25 -6.14
N THR A 299 6.46 10.40 -6.81
CA THR A 299 5.97 10.65 -8.17
C THR A 299 5.06 11.88 -8.22
N GLN A 300 4.16 12.02 -7.24
CA GLN A 300 3.26 13.18 -7.17
C GLN A 300 4.02 14.50 -7.02
N LEU A 301 5.00 14.54 -6.12
CA LEU A 301 5.78 15.75 -5.85
C LEU A 301 6.72 16.10 -7.01
N VAL A 302 7.34 15.11 -7.65
CA VAL A 302 8.24 15.34 -8.80
C VAL A 302 7.48 15.82 -10.02
N LEU A 303 6.30 15.26 -10.28
CA LEU A 303 5.54 15.51 -11.50
C LEU A 303 4.47 16.60 -11.34
N GLY A 304 4.29 17.14 -10.12
CA GLY A 304 3.29 18.17 -9.84
C GLY A 304 1.85 17.69 -10.03
N LEU A 305 1.60 16.41 -9.76
CA LEU A 305 0.30 15.78 -10.04
C LEU A 305 -0.64 15.93 -8.87
N ASP A 306 -1.88 16.31 -9.19
CA ASP A 306 -2.95 16.41 -8.21
C ASP A 306 -3.49 15.01 -7.87
N ARG A 307 -3.53 14.67 -6.56
CA ARG A 307 -3.95 13.34 -6.04
C ARG A 307 -5.34 12.92 -6.53
N GLU A 308 -6.21 13.89 -6.83
CA GLU A 308 -7.60 13.66 -7.22
C GLU A 308 -7.82 13.57 -8.73
N LYS A 309 -6.86 13.97 -9.57
CA LYS A 309 -7.09 14.16 -11.02
C LYS A 309 -6.19 13.34 -11.95
N SER A 310 -5.10 12.77 -11.46
CA SER A 310 -4.19 12.01 -12.31
C SER A 310 -4.61 10.55 -12.43
N LYS A 311 -4.95 10.10 -13.64
CA LYS A 311 -4.62 8.71 -14.04
C LYS A 311 -3.12 8.58 -13.85
N SER A 312 -2.67 7.61 -13.06
CA SER A 312 -1.29 7.43 -12.60
C SER A 312 -0.25 7.91 -13.63
N ALA A 313 0.46 9.01 -13.35
CA ALA A 313 1.69 9.21 -14.10
C ALA A 313 2.65 8.11 -13.66
N PRO A 314 3.34 7.48 -14.61
CA PRO A 314 4.03 6.26 -14.31
C PRO A 314 5.30 6.61 -13.54
N VAL A 315 5.58 5.82 -12.51
CA VAL A 315 6.87 5.82 -11.79
C VAL A 315 8.05 5.61 -12.74
N THR A 316 7.78 5.17 -13.98
CA THR A 316 8.73 5.03 -15.08
C THR A 316 9.17 6.35 -15.73
N ASP A 317 8.64 7.52 -15.32
CA ASP A 317 9.19 8.82 -15.73
C ASP A 317 10.65 8.92 -15.27
N SER A 318 11.56 9.26 -16.21
CA SER A 318 13.00 9.24 -15.95
C SER A 318 13.43 10.20 -14.83
N ARG A 319 12.67 11.27 -14.55
CA ARG A 319 12.93 12.16 -13.41
C ARG A 319 12.70 11.45 -12.07
N VAL A 320 11.66 10.62 -11.99
CA VAL A 320 11.36 9.83 -10.79
C VAL A 320 12.36 8.69 -10.65
N LEU A 321 12.62 7.96 -11.74
CA LEU A 321 13.58 6.85 -11.75
C LEU A 321 15.00 7.28 -11.32
N ARG A 322 15.46 8.48 -11.73
CA ARG A 322 16.76 9.02 -11.28
C ARG A 322 16.84 9.25 -9.77
N LEU A 323 15.74 9.66 -9.15
CA LEU A 323 15.68 9.82 -7.69
C LEU A 323 15.62 8.47 -6.97
N ILE A 324 14.95 7.48 -7.56
CA ILE A 324 14.95 6.09 -7.08
C ILE A 324 16.37 5.52 -7.18
N GLU A 325 17.05 5.66 -8.31
CA GLU A 325 18.43 5.23 -8.52
C GLU A 325 19.39 5.90 -7.52
N ALA A 326 19.28 7.22 -7.32
CA ALA A 326 20.10 7.92 -6.34
C ALA A 326 19.89 7.36 -4.92
N THR A 327 18.65 6.99 -4.59
CA THR A 327 18.30 6.40 -3.29
C THR A 327 18.85 4.98 -3.15
N THR A 328 18.74 4.13 -4.19
CA THR A 328 19.30 2.77 -4.14
C THR A 328 20.83 2.79 -4.09
N HIS A 329 21.48 3.71 -4.80
CA HIS A 329 22.92 3.93 -4.70
C HIS A 329 23.36 4.39 -3.32
N ALA A 330 22.61 5.31 -2.69
CA ALA A 330 22.89 5.77 -1.33
C ALA A 330 22.79 4.62 -0.31
N ALA A 331 21.72 3.83 -0.37
CA ALA A 331 21.54 2.66 0.50
C ALA A 331 22.68 1.64 0.34
N ARG A 332 23.04 1.33 -0.91
CA ARG A 332 24.17 0.44 -1.22
C ARG A 332 25.50 0.97 -0.69
N ALA A 333 25.76 2.28 -0.82
CA ALA A 333 26.97 2.90 -0.32
C ALA A 333 27.07 2.84 1.21
N ALA A 334 25.95 2.96 1.91
CA ALA A 334 25.86 2.82 3.36
C ALA A 334 25.80 1.34 3.83
N GLY A 335 25.63 0.38 2.91
CA GLY A 335 25.53 -1.04 3.23
C GLY A 335 24.21 -1.44 3.92
N ILE A 336 23.14 -0.67 3.70
CA ILE A 336 21.80 -0.90 4.26
C ILE A 336 20.81 -1.32 3.16
N PRO A 337 19.77 -2.11 3.47
CA PRO A 337 18.80 -2.51 2.48
C PRO A 337 17.88 -1.36 2.07
N VAL A 338 17.35 -1.45 0.84
CA VAL A 338 16.33 -0.53 0.32
C VAL A 338 15.10 -1.29 -0.17
N ASP A 339 13.93 -0.85 0.29
CA ASP A 339 12.63 -1.38 -0.15
C ASP A 339 11.83 -0.37 -0.97
N VAL A 340 10.82 -0.86 -1.70
CA VAL A 340 9.77 -0.03 -2.31
C VAL A 340 8.41 -0.44 -1.75
N CYS A 341 7.69 0.49 -1.13
CA CYS A 341 6.39 0.21 -0.49
C CYS A 341 5.16 0.80 -1.22
N GLY A 342 5.38 1.50 -2.34
CA GLY A 342 4.32 2.11 -3.15
C GLY A 342 3.74 1.19 -4.22
N GLU A 343 2.72 1.65 -4.95
CA GLU A 343 1.97 0.79 -5.90
C GLU A 343 2.84 0.28 -7.06
N ALA A 344 3.89 1.04 -7.39
CA ALA A 344 4.89 0.70 -8.39
C ALA A 344 5.54 -0.67 -8.19
N ALA A 345 5.67 -1.13 -6.94
CA ALA A 345 6.26 -2.43 -6.61
C ALA A 345 5.41 -3.62 -7.11
N SER A 346 4.17 -3.38 -7.53
CA SER A 346 3.26 -4.40 -8.11
C SER A 346 2.82 -4.08 -9.54
N ASP A 347 3.36 -3.01 -10.12
CA ASP A 347 3.05 -2.59 -11.49
C ASP A 347 3.86 -3.42 -12.50
N ALA A 348 3.22 -3.87 -13.57
CA ALA A 348 3.84 -4.77 -14.53
C ALA A 348 4.96 -4.13 -15.35
N GLU A 349 4.93 -2.80 -15.54
CA GLU A 349 5.96 -2.05 -16.26
C GLU A 349 7.05 -1.54 -15.32
N ALA A 350 6.67 -0.99 -14.15
CA ALA A 350 7.61 -0.39 -13.22
C ALA A 350 8.38 -1.43 -12.39
N MET A 351 7.76 -2.54 -11.97
CA MET A 351 8.40 -3.52 -11.09
C MET A 351 9.72 -4.09 -11.68
N PRO A 352 9.81 -4.52 -12.96
CA PRO A 352 11.07 -4.95 -13.54
C PRO A 352 12.15 -3.86 -13.50
N ILE A 353 11.79 -2.60 -13.76
CA ILE A 353 12.74 -1.47 -13.70
C ILE A 353 13.24 -1.27 -12.27
N LEU A 354 12.36 -1.30 -11.27
CA LEU A 354 12.73 -1.17 -9.85
C LEU A 354 13.66 -2.29 -9.40
N VAL A 355 13.39 -3.53 -9.84
CA VAL A 355 14.28 -4.67 -9.62
C VAL A 355 15.65 -4.40 -10.26
N GLY A 356 15.67 -3.92 -11.52
CA GLY A 356 16.89 -3.57 -12.24
C GLY A 356 17.73 -2.46 -11.57
N LEU A 357 17.09 -1.51 -10.90
CA LEU A 357 17.74 -0.46 -10.10
C LEU A 357 18.36 -0.99 -8.79
N GLY A 358 18.15 -2.28 -8.47
CA GLY A 358 18.77 -2.95 -7.34
C GLY A 358 18.05 -2.75 -6.02
N VAL A 359 16.72 -2.75 -6.04
CA VAL A 359 15.89 -2.81 -4.82
C VAL A 359 15.97 -4.20 -4.19
N ASP A 360 16.11 -4.26 -2.87
CA ASP A 360 16.27 -5.53 -2.12
C ASP A 360 14.92 -6.15 -1.70
N GLU A 361 13.96 -5.30 -1.35
CA GLU A 361 12.64 -5.72 -0.85
C GLU A 361 11.48 -5.00 -1.55
N LEU A 362 10.37 -5.70 -1.80
CA LEU A 362 9.14 -5.11 -2.33
C LEU A 362 8.01 -5.28 -1.32
N SER A 363 7.38 -4.18 -0.90
CA SER A 363 6.19 -4.20 -0.06
C SER A 363 4.95 -3.77 -0.83
N VAL A 364 4.01 -4.70 -1.01
CA VAL A 364 2.88 -4.55 -1.94
C VAL A 364 1.55 -4.81 -1.24
N ALA A 365 0.44 -4.41 -1.87
CA ALA A 365 -0.90 -4.75 -1.39
C ALA A 365 -1.02 -6.25 -1.09
N ALA A 366 -1.63 -6.62 0.04
CA ALA A 366 -1.64 -8.00 0.54
C ALA A 366 -2.10 -9.03 -0.52
N ALA A 367 -3.18 -8.72 -1.23
CA ALA A 367 -3.72 -9.58 -2.30
C ALA A 367 -2.81 -9.71 -3.55
N ARG A 368 -1.82 -8.83 -3.73
CA ARG A 368 -0.90 -8.83 -4.89
C ARG A 368 0.42 -9.56 -4.62
N VAL A 369 0.70 -9.93 -3.38
CA VAL A 369 1.96 -10.57 -2.98
C VAL A 369 2.26 -11.81 -3.83
N GLY A 370 1.30 -12.72 -3.99
CA GLY A 370 1.50 -13.96 -4.75
C GLY A 370 1.83 -13.70 -6.21
N GLU A 371 1.12 -12.76 -6.85
CA GLU A 371 1.35 -12.37 -8.23
C GLU A 371 2.73 -11.74 -8.42
N VAL A 372 3.16 -10.88 -7.50
CA VAL A 372 4.49 -10.25 -7.51
C VAL A 372 5.60 -11.29 -7.36
N ARG A 373 5.45 -12.24 -6.42
CA ARG A 373 6.42 -13.35 -6.26
C ARG A 373 6.54 -14.18 -7.54
N GLN A 374 5.40 -14.49 -8.17
CA GLN A 374 5.38 -15.21 -9.44
C GLN A 374 6.01 -14.40 -10.58
N ALA A 375 5.75 -13.10 -10.63
CA ALA A 375 6.31 -12.20 -11.64
C ALA A 375 7.84 -12.14 -11.52
N ILE A 376 8.38 -11.99 -10.30
CA ILE A 376 9.84 -12.02 -10.02
C ILE A 376 10.49 -13.29 -10.56
N ARG A 377 9.88 -14.47 -10.33
CA ARG A 377 10.38 -15.75 -10.89
C ARG A 377 10.37 -15.81 -12.42
N GLY A 378 9.59 -14.94 -13.06
CA GLY A 378 9.57 -14.77 -14.51
C GLY A 378 10.68 -13.86 -15.05
N LEU A 379 11.29 -13.02 -14.20
CA LEU A 379 12.29 -12.04 -14.58
C LEU A 379 13.69 -12.64 -14.71
N ASP A 380 14.53 -11.93 -15.46
CA ASP A 380 15.97 -12.05 -15.47
C ASP A 380 16.53 -10.71 -14.95
N PHE A 381 17.34 -10.74 -13.90
CA PHE A 381 17.82 -9.54 -13.22
C PHE A 381 18.73 -8.72 -14.13
N LYS A 382 19.58 -9.38 -14.92
CA LYS A 382 20.43 -8.69 -15.90
C LYS A 382 19.60 -7.94 -16.94
N VAL A 383 18.55 -8.56 -17.49
CA VAL A 383 17.64 -7.90 -18.45
C VAL A 383 16.90 -6.74 -17.79
N SER A 384 16.48 -6.91 -16.54
CA SER A 384 15.80 -5.87 -15.75
C SER A 384 16.70 -4.64 -15.54
N ARG A 385 17.99 -4.87 -15.27
CA ARG A 385 19.01 -3.82 -15.14
C ARG A 385 19.24 -3.08 -16.46
N GLU A 386 19.38 -3.80 -17.57
CA GLU A 386 19.52 -3.18 -18.90
C GLU A 386 18.30 -2.29 -19.24
N ALA A 387 17.08 -2.75 -18.95
CA ALA A 387 15.86 -1.97 -19.13
C ALA A 387 15.82 -0.71 -18.23
N ALA A 388 16.32 -0.81 -16.99
CA ALA A 388 16.42 0.33 -16.10
C ALA A 388 17.41 1.37 -16.62
N GLU A 389 18.59 0.95 -17.08
CA GLU A 389 19.60 1.82 -17.70
C GLU A 389 19.05 2.53 -18.94
N GLU A 390 18.32 1.83 -19.81
CA GLU A 390 17.69 2.43 -21.00
C GLU A 390 16.67 3.52 -20.60
N ARG A 391 15.80 3.25 -19.64
CA ARG A 391 14.80 4.25 -19.19
C ARG A 391 15.41 5.44 -18.46
N LEU A 392 16.57 5.27 -17.81
CA LEU A 392 17.31 6.39 -17.26
C LEU A 392 17.89 7.29 -18.36
N LEU A 393 18.26 6.73 -19.52
CA LEU A 393 18.79 7.48 -20.67
C LEU A 393 17.71 8.23 -21.45
N ASP A 394 16.43 7.86 -21.31
CA ASP A 394 15.32 8.62 -21.89
C ASP A 394 15.37 10.07 -21.40
N GLN A 395 15.59 11.00 -22.34
CA GLN A 395 15.49 12.42 -22.04
C GLN A 395 14.06 12.72 -21.58
N PRO A 396 13.87 13.53 -20.52
CA PRO A 396 12.53 13.95 -20.17
C PRO A 396 11.92 14.63 -21.40
N ALA A 397 10.82 14.09 -21.91
CA ALA A 397 10.06 14.74 -22.95
C ALA A 397 9.68 16.11 -22.41
N ASP A 398 10.25 17.15 -23.01
CA ASP A 398 10.05 18.54 -22.65
C ASP A 398 8.54 18.81 -22.67
N ALA A 399 7.90 18.81 -21.49
CA ALA A 399 6.46 19.04 -21.33
C ALA A 399 6.09 20.52 -21.54
N ALA A 400 6.81 21.18 -22.45
CA ALA A 400 6.67 22.56 -22.86
C ALA A 400 6.43 22.68 -24.37
N ARG A 401 5.68 21.76 -24.98
CA ARG A 401 5.05 21.97 -26.31
C ARG A 401 3.71 21.26 -26.41
N LYS A 402 2.67 21.87 -25.83
CA LYS A 402 1.29 21.90 -26.34
C LYS A 402 0.47 22.90 -25.54
N GLY A 403 0.87 24.17 -25.70
CA GLY A 403 0.08 25.34 -25.36
C GLY A 403 0.10 26.27 -26.57
N VAL A 404 -0.71 25.93 -27.58
CA VAL A 404 -1.37 26.86 -28.51
C VAL A 404 -2.73 26.26 -28.84
#